data_AF-A0A662VW17-F1
#
_entry.id   AF-A0A662VW17-F1
#
_cell.length_a   1.000
_cell.length_b   1.000
_cell.length_c   1.000
_cell.angle_alpha   90.00
_cell.angle_beta   90.00
_cell.angle_gamma   90.00
#
_symmetry.space_group_name_H-M   'P 1'
#
loop_
_entity.id
_entity.type
_entity.pdbx_description
1 polymer ?
#
loop_
_entity_poly.entity_id
_entity_poly.type
_entity_poly.pdbx_seq_one_letter_code
_entity_poly.pdbx_strand_id
1 'polypeptide(L)'
;MFCMVKMIKPLSDNEMREDVFNFLNGRFEEIPRAYRILARRPEVMFKFVDFRDEIMRKGILNPKLKELIAVKVSEVNKCDACYAIHKKKLGDVEFEFDEKTEVVLDFAEKVAINKGMMM
;
A
#
# COMPACT_ATOMS: atom_id res chain seq x y z
N MET A 1 1.52 -31.50 3.86
CA MET A 1 2.88 -30.96 3.66
C MET A 1 2.82 -29.45 3.83
N PHE A 2 3.05 -28.95 5.05
CA PHE A 2 3.11 -27.49 5.28
C PHE A 2 4.48 -27.01 4.83
N CYS A 3 4.55 -26.20 3.78
CA CYS A 3 5.76 -25.47 3.44
C CYS A 3 6.01 -24.45 4.56
N MET A 4 6.96 -24.73 5.47
CA MET A 4 7.42 -23.75 6.45
C MET A 4 8.26 -22.68 5.74
N VAL A 5 7.59 -21.76 5.05
CA VAL A 5 8.25 -20.54 4.58
C VAL A 5 8.65 -19.74 5.81
N LYS A 6 9.96 -19.50 5.96
CA LYS A 6 10.48 -18.66 7.04
C LYS A 6 9.97 -17.23 6.84
N MET A 7 8.94 -16.87 7.60
CA MET A 7 8.39 -15.52 7.57
C MET A 7 9.44 -14.51 8.04
N ILE A 8 9.65 -13.46 7.24
CA ILE A 8 10.47 -12.34 7.66
C ILE A 8 9.72 -11.61 8.78
N LYS A 9 10.29 -11.63 9.98
CA LYS A 9 9.72 -10.92 11.13
C LYS A 9 9.89 -9.41 10.92
N PRO A 10 8.94 -8.56 11.37
CA PRO A 10 9.14 -7.11 11.41
C PRO A 10 10.26 -6.72 12.37
N LEU A 11 11.02 -5.64 12.11
CA LEU A 11 11.97 -5.08 13.08
C LEU A 11 11.21 -4.39 14.22
N SER A 12 11.67 -4.57 15.46
CA SER A 12 11.34 -3.65 16.56
C SER A 12 12.10 -2.34 16.45
N ASP A 13 11.74 -1.35 17.27
CA ASP A 13 12.31 0.00 17.20
C ASP A 13 13.83 0.01 17.41
N ASN A 14 14.32 -0.79 18.34
CA ASN A 14 15.74 -0.95 18.65
C ASN A 14 16.53 -1.80 17.64
N GLU A 15 15.85 -2.56 16.77
CA GLU A 15 16.52 -3.35 15.72
C GLU A 15 16.70 -2.55 14.42
N MET A 16 16.00 -1.42 14.26
CA MET A 16 16.13 -0.54 13.10
C MET A 16 17.39 0.31 13.18
N ARG A 17 17.98 0.59 12.01
CA ARG A 17 19.00 1.62 11.87
C ARG A 17 18.39 2.96 12.28
N GLU A 18 19.15 3.77 13.02
CA GLU A 18 18.64 4.99 13.66
C GLU A 18 18.00 5.98 12.69
N ASP A 19 18.63 6.25 11.55
CA ASP A 19 18.11 7.11 10.49
C ASP A 19 16.80 6.57 9.88
N VAL A 20 16.68 5.25 9.71
CA VAL A 20 15.46 4.59 9.22
C VAL A 20 14.33 4.73 10.23
N PHE A 21 14.62 4.48 11.51
CA PHE A 21 13.64 4.65 12.57
C PHE A 21 13.15 6.11 12.62
N ASN A 22 14.08 7.07 12.67
CA ASN A 22 13.74 8.50 12.72
C ASN A 22 12.92 8.94 11.49
N PHE A 23 13.29 8.46 10.30
CA PHE A 23 12.55 8.74 9.08
C PHE A 23 11.12 8.18 9.12
N LEU A 24 10.93 6.94 9.56
CA LEU A 24 9.60 6.32 9.62
C LEU A 24 8.73 6.89 10.75
N ASN A 25 9.32 7.11 11.93
CA ASN A 25 8.65 7.69 13.09
C ASN A 25 8.18 9.12 12.82
N GLY A 26 8.94 9.90 12.02
CA GLY A 26 8.51 11.22 11.57
C GLY A 26 7.34 11.22 10.56
N ARG A 27 6.94 10.06 10.03
CA ARG A 27 5.91 9.93 8.99
C ARG A 27 4.63 9.24 9.44
N PHE A 28 4.69 8.45 10.49
CA PHE A 28 3.57 7.61 10.94
C PHE A 28 3.40 7.74 12.45
N GLU A 29 2.15 7.82 12.91
CA GLU A 29 1.83 7.69 14.34
C GLU A 29 2.26 6.32 14.89
N GLU A 30 2.06 5.28 14.10
CA GLU A 30 2.57 3.92 14.35
C GLU A 30 3.20 3.39 13.06
N ILE A 31 4.48 2.99 13.13
CA ILE A 31 5.21 2.48 11.97
C ILE A 31 4.56 1.16 11.48
N PRO A 32 3.98 1.12 10.26
CA PRO A 32 3.27 -0.05 9.79
C PRO A 32 4.21 -1.25 9.63
N ARG A 33 3.65 -2.45 9.87
CA ARG A 33 4.39 -3.72 9.81
C ARG A 33 5.17 -3.93 8.50
N ALA A 34 4.62 -3.49 7.36
CA ALA A 34 5.29 -3.59 6.07
C ALA A 34 6.60 -2.79 6.02
N TYR A 35 6.62 -1.57 6.57
CA TYR A 35 7.84 -0.75 6.63
C TYR A 35 8.87 -1.34 7.58
N ARG A 36 8.44 -1.92 8.71
CA ARG A 36 9.34 -2.66 9.63
C ARG A 36 10.00 -3.88 8.97
N ILE A 37 9.36 -4.48 7.97
CA ILE A 37 9.96 -5.56 7.16
C ILE A 37 10.92 -4.96 6.12
N LEU A 38 10.49 -3.94 5.38
CA LEU A 38 11.32 -3.25 4.38
C LEU A 38 12.59 -2.62 4.99
N ALA A 39 12.53 -2.16 6.24
CA ALA A 39 13.64 -1.58 6.98
C ALA A 39 14.84 -2.52 7.15
N ARG A 40 14.69 -3.84 6.91
CA ARG A 40 15.82 -4.78 6.77
C ARG A 40 16.72 -4.49 5.57
N ARG A 41 16.22 -3.72 4.60
CA ARG A 41 16.94 -3.24 3.41
C ARG A 41 16.69 -1.74 3.22
N PRO A 42 17.33 -0.88 4.03
CA PRO A 42 17.05 0.55 4.06
C PRO A 42 17.10 1.23 2.69
N GLU A 43 18.07 0.87 1.85
CA GLU A 43 18.25 1.42 0.51
C GLU A 43 17.07 1.12 -0.42
N VAL A 44 16.43 -0.03 -0.24
CA VAL A 44 15.21 -0.42 -0.99
C VAL A 44 14.00 0.28 -0.38
N MET A 45 13.93 0.35 0.94
CA MET A 45 12.82 0.98 1.66
C MET A 45 12.70 2.47 1.29
N PHE A 46 13.79 3.25 1.31
CA PHE A 46 13.74 4.67 0.96
C PHE A 46 13.23 4.88 -0.46
N LYS A 47 13.78 4.14 -1.43
CA LYS A 47 13.32 4.20 -2.83
C LYS A 47 11.85 3.81 -2.99
N PHE A 48 11.39 2.81 -2.24
CA PHE A 48 9.98 2.42 -2.24
C PHE A 48 9.10 3.53 -1.67
N VAL A 49 9.51 4.18 -0.59
CA VAL A 49 8.77 5.30 0.01
C VAL A 49 8.67 6.45 -1.00
N ASP A 50 9.78 6.83 -1.63
CA ASP A 50 9.81 7.89 -2.64
C ASP A 50 8.87 7.57 -3.80
N PHE A 51 8.98 6.36 -4.36
CA PHE A 51 8.11 5.89 -5.44
C PHE A 51 6.63 5.89 -5.05
N ARG A 52 6.31 5.41 -3.84
CA ARG A 52 4.94 5.36 -3.35
C ARG A 52 4.38 6.76 -3.15
N ASP A 53 5.14 7.67 -2.55
CA ASP A 53 4.67 9.03 -2.28
C ASP A 53 4.50 9.82 -3.57
N GLU A 54 5.39 9.60 -4.54
CA GLU A 54 5.29 10.12 -5.89
C GLU A 54 4.01 9.67 -6.61
N ILE A 55 3.64 8.40 -6.48
CA ILE A 55 2.38 7.89 -7.04
C ILE A 55 1.18 8.46 -6.29
N MET A 56 1.24 8.56 -4.96
CA MET A 56 0.07 8.89 -4.14
C MET A 56 -0.20 10.40 -4.02
N ARG A 57 0.77 11.26 -4.34
CA ARG A 57 0.53 12.71 -4.36
C ARG A 57 -0.52 13.12 -5.39
N LYS A 58 -1.07 14.33 -5.21
CA LYS A 58 -2.06 14.90 -6.14
C LYS A 58 -1.49 14.97 -7.56
N GLY A 59 -2.31 14.56 -8.54
CA GLY A 59 -2.01 14.65 -9.96
C GLY A 59 -3.32 14.65 -10.76
N ILE A 60 -3.31 14.05 -11.95
CA ILE A 60 -4.53 13.89 -12.78
C ILE A 60 -5.62 13.14 -12.01
N LEU A 61 -5.25 12.03 -11.35
CA LEU A 61 -6.14 11.34 -10.43
C LEU A 61 -6.04 11.96 -9.05
N ASN A 62 -7.19 12.21 -8.43
CA ASN A 62 -7.23 12.69 -7.06
C ASN A 62 -6.67 11.60 -6.10
N PRO A 63 -6.03 11.97 -4.96
CA PRO A 63 -5.47 10.99 -4.03
C PRO A 63 -6.48 9.99 -3.45
N LYS A 64 -7.74 10.40 -3.22
CA LYS A 64 -8.82 9.55 -2.70
C LYS A 64 -9.20 8.44 -3.70
N LEU A 65 -9.24 8.73 -5.00
CA LEU A 65 -9.44 7.73 -6.06
C LEU A 65 -8.26 6.74 -6.13
N LYS A 66 -7.02 7.22 -5.92
CA LYS A 66 -5.84 6.33 -5.86
C LYS A 66 -5.92 5.37 -4.68
N GLU A 67 -6.40 5.83 -3.52
CA GLU A 67 -6.62 4.96 -2.37
C GLU A 67 -7.76 3.96 -2.62
N LEU A 68 -8.85 4.33 -3.30
CA LEU A 68 -9.88 3.37 -3.74
C LEU A 68 -9.33 2.29 -4.68
N ILE A 69 -8.50 2.68 -5.66
CA ILE A 69 -7.80 1.73 -6.53
C ILE A 69 -6.96 0.77 -5.69
N ALA A 70 -6.21 1.29 -4.70
CA ALA A 70 -5.41 0.46 -3.81
C ALA A 70 -6.26 -0.52 -2.97
N VAL A 71 -7.44 -0.09 -2.49
CA VAL A 71 -8.41 -0.98 -1.80
C VAL A 71 -8.87 -2.08 -2.74
N LYS A 72 -9.33 -1.75 -3.95
CA LYS A 72 -9.82 -2.71 -4.94
C LYS A 72 -8.74 -3.74 -5.33
N VAL A 73 -7.52 -3.29 -5.58
CA VAL A 73 -6.38 -4.18 -5.86
C VAL A 73 -6.05 -5.06 -4.65
N SER A 74 -6.20 -4.54 -3.42
CA SER A 74 -5.99 -5.33 -2.20
C SER A 74 -7.03 -6.44 -2.04
N GLU A 75 -8.30 -6.18 -2.40
CA GLU A 75 -9.37 -7.18 -2.41
C GLU A 75 -9.09 -8.30 -3.42
N VAL A 76 -8.76 -7.93 -4.66
CA VAL A 76 -8.41 -8.89 -5.73
C VAL A 76 -7.26 -9.80 -5.30
N ASN A 77 -6.23 -9.21 -4.68
CA ASN A 77 -5.06 -9.95 -4.21
C ASN A 77 -5.26 -10.66 -2.87
N LYS A 78 -6.43 -10.50 -2.21
CA LYS A 78 -6.71 -11.02 -0.86
C LYS A 78 -5.63 -10.63 0.15
N CYS A 79 -5.16 -9.38 0.08
CA CYS A 79 -4.18 -8.84 1.02
C CYS A 79 -4.87 -8.10 2.16
N ASP A 80 -5.22 -8.80 3.24
CA ASP A 80 -5.94 -8.22 4.39
C ASP A 80 -5.20 -7.02 5.00
N ALA A 81 -3.88 -7.12 5.13
CA ALA A 81 -3.05 -6.05 5.68
C ALA A 81 -3.08 -4.78 4.79
N CYS A 82 -3.04 -4.96 3.47
CA CYS A 82 -3.12 -3.86 2.52
C CYS A 82 -4.52 -3.23 2.56
N TYR A 83 -5.55 -4.07 2.53
CA TYR A 83 -6.95 -3.66 2.58
C TYR A 83 -7.21 -2.77 3.81
N ALA A 84 -6.84 -3.24 5.00
CA ALA A 84 -7.08 -2.52 6.25
C ALA A 84 -6.38 -1.14 6.26
N ILE A 85 -5.12 -1.07 5.83
CA ILE A 85 -4.35 0.19 5.83
C ILE A 85 -4.93 1.19 4.83
N HIS A 86 -5.23 0.75 3.62
CA HIS A 86 -5.77 1.64 2.57
C HIS A 86 -7.21 2.05 2.87
N LYS A 87 -8.05 1.14 3.38
CA LYS A 87 -9.42 1.46 3.78
C LYS A 87 -9.45 2.47 4.93
N LYS A 88 -8.57 2.35 5.93
CA LYS A 88 -8.47 3.32 7.04
C LYS A 88 -8.21 4.75 6.56
N LYS A 89 -7.39 4.93 5.51
CA LYS A 89 -7.09 6.26 4.97
C LYS A 89 -8.26 6.94 4.26
N LEU A 90 -9.27 6.16 3.85
CA LEU A 90 -10.48 6.72 3.25
C LEU A 90 -11.41 7.33 4.31
N GLY A 91 -11.24 6.96 5.59
CA GLY A 91 -12.12 7.35 6.69
C GLY A 91 -13.56 6.86 6.52
N ASP A 92 -14.46 7.40 7.32
CA ASP A 92 -15.90 7.10 7.29
C ASP A 92 -16.66 7.92 6.23
N VAL A 93 -15.97 8.38 5.20
CA VAL A 93 -16.58 9.24 4.18
C VAL A 93 -17.43 8.37 3.25
N GLU A 94 -18.71 8.71 3.10
CA GLU A 94 -19.53 8.11 2.06
C GLU A 94 -18.95 8.45 0.68
N PHE A 95 -18.88 7.44 -0.18
CA PHE A 95 -18.39 7.59 -1.53
C PHE A 95 -19.56 7.57 -2.48
N GLU A 96 -19.74 8.68 -3.18
CA GLU A 96 -20.53 8.68 -4.39
C GLU A 96 -19.66 8.11 -5.51
N PHE A 97 -20.08 6.96 -6.05
CA PHE A 97 -19.43 6.32 -7.18
C PHE A 97 -20.11 6.83 -8.44
N ASP A 98 -19.45 7.76 -9.13
CA ASP A 98 -19.87 8.14 -10.48
C ASP A 98 -19.42 7.07 -11.50
N GLU A 99 -20.01 7.10 -12.69
CA GLU A 99 -19.70 6.17 -13.78
C GLU A 99 -18.18 6.10 -14.07
N LYS A 100 -17.48 7.24 -13.97
CA LYS A 100 -16.03 7.30 -14.21
C LYS A 100 -15.25 6.54 -13.14
N THR A 101 -15.64 6.68 -11.88
CA THR A 101 -15.04 5.98 -10.76
C THR A 101 -15.25 4.49 -10.91
N GLU A 102 -16.46 4.05 -11.26
CA GLU A 102 -16.76 2.63 -11.48
C GLU A 102 -15.89 2.03 -12.59
N VAL A 103 -15.79 2.70 -13.74
CA VAL A 103 -14.95 2.27 -14.87
C VAL A 103 -13.47 2.18 -14.48
N VAL A 104 -12.96 3.14 -13.70
CA VAL A 104 -11.57 3.10 -13.22
C VAL A 104 -11.32 1.91 -12.30
N LEU A 105 -12.27 1.57 -11.42
CA LEU A 105 -12.13 0.45 -10.50
C LEU A 105 -12.25 -0.90 -11.21
N ASP A 106 -13.15 -1.04 -12.18
CA ASP A 106 -13.24 -2.22 -13.05
C ASP A 106 -11.94 -2.41 -13.86
N PHE A 107 -11.40 -1.32 -14.42
CA PHE A 107 -10.12 -1.37 -15.11
C PHE A 107 -8.98 -1.80 -14.18
N ALA A 108 -8.88 -1.23 -12.98
CA ALA A 108 -7.86 -1.60 -12.00
C ALA A 108 -7.95 -3.08 -11.57
N GLU A 109 -9.17 -3.59 -11.39
CA GLU A 109 -9.43 -5.00 -11.12
C GLU A 109 -8.92 -5.89 -12.25
N LYS A 110 -9.28 -5.58 -13.51
CA LYS A 110 -8.81 -6.33 -14.68
C LYS A 110 -7.29 -6.28 -14.82
N VAL A 111 -6.65 -5.13 -14.57
CA VAL A 111 -5.19 -5.03 -14.59
C VAL A 111 -4.57 -5.91 -13.50
N ALA A 112 -5.14 -5.95 -12.30
CA ALA A 112 -4.65 -6.79 -11.22
C ALA A 112 -4.77 -8.30 -11.52
N ILE A 113 -5.86 -8.73 -12.17
CA ILE A 113 -6.09 -10.13 -12.54
C ILE A 113 -5.27 -10.53 -13.77
N ASN A 114 -5.28 -9.70 -14.82
CA ASN A 114 -4.79 -10.06 -16.16
C ASN A 114 -3.45 -9.40 -16.51
N LYS A 115 -2.84 -8.68 -15.57
CA LYS A 115 -1.54 -8.00 -15.75
C LYS A 115 -1.52 -7.06 -16.96
N GLY A 116 -2.64 -6.42 -17.26
CA GLY A 116 -2.78 -5.49 -18.38
C GLY A 116 -2.94 -6.14 -19.76
N MET A 117 -3.14 -7.46 -19.83
CA MET A 117 -3.52 -8.12 -21.08
C MET A 117 -5.00 -7.85 -21.38
N MET A 118 -5.28 -7.30 -22.56
CA MET A 118 -6.64 -7.23 -23.08
C MET A 118 -7.10 -8.65 -23.41
N MET A 119 -8.16 -9.11 -22.71
CA MET A 119 -8.91 -10.32 -23.07
C MET A 119 -9.93 -9.99 -24.15
#